data_AF-A0A6N2ZIV5-F1
#
_entry.id   AF-A0A6N2ZIV5-F1
#
_cell.length_a   1.000
_cell.length_b   1.000
_cell.length_c   1.000
_cell.angle_alpha   90.00
_cell.angle_beta   90.00
_cell.angle_gamma   90.00
#
_symmetry.space_group_name_H-M   'P 1'
#
loop_
_entity.id
_entity.type
_entity.pdbx_description
1 polymer ?
#
loop_
_entity_poly.entity_id
_entity_poly.type
_entity_poly.pdbx_seq_one_letter_code
_entity_poly.pdbx_strand_id
1 'polypeptide(L)'
;MSNKEENREWYYFLKEHHICVRCGKRDAFYNKTKCPECIEKAQKRDREHYAENREKILQRKKKYNKSLHARRKAEGLCVRCGQKKAIKGVYCLECYVKERKREIERTEKRKRENGGYIREIRKEKGLCAQCGEPTLPGKRLCQKHYEIAAKNAEHARKYSKWWRKDNQLLFIKKEKAPQALQR
;
A
#
# COMPACT_ATOMS: atom_id res chain seq x y z
N MET A 1 0.21 41.03 -30.10
CA MET A 1 0.69 40.14 -29.04
C MET A 1 -0.44 39.15 -28.73
N SER A 2 -0.14 37.89 -28.46
CA SER A 2 -1.20 36.89 -28.26
C SER A 2 -1.85 37.15 -26.90
N ASN A 3 -3.18 37.18 -26.84
CA ASN A 3 -3.97 37.31 -25.60
C ASN A 3 -3.51 36.29 -24.51
N LYS A 4 -2.87 35.18 -24.88
CA LYS A 4 -2.27 34.21 -23.92
C LYS A 4 -0.97 34.70 -23.26
N GLU A 5 -0.16 35.46 -23.95
CA GLU A 5 1.12 36.00 -23.45
C GLU A 5 0.85 37.13 -22.45
N GLU A 6 -0.06 38.04 -22.81
CA GLU A 6 -0.52 39.14 -21.94
C GLU A 6 -1.13 38.63 -20.63
N ASN A 7 -1.96 37.59 -20.69
CA ASN A 7 -2.52 36.96 -19.48
C ASN A 7 -1.45 36.31 -18.59
N ARG A 8 -0.36 35.82 -19.19
CA ARG A 8 0.74 35.19 -18.45
C ARG A 8 1.60 36.25 -17.77
N GLU A 9 1.91 37.35 -18.46
CA GLU A 9 2.63 38.49 -17.92
C GLU A 9 1.86 39.12 -16.75
N TRP A 10 0.55 39.35 -16.93
CA TRP A 10 -0.31 39.86 -15.87
C TRP A 10 -0.35 38.96 -14.62
N TYR A 11 -0.36 37.64 -14.81
CA TYR A 11 -0.27 36.69 -13.70
C TYR A 11 1.04 36.83 -12.92
N TYR A 12 2.19 36.93 -13.61
CA TYR A 12 3.48 37.07 -12.96
C TYR A 12 3.61 38.41 -12.24
N PHE A 13 3.16 39.50 -12.87
CA PHE A 13 3.09 40.82 -12.26
C PHE A 13 2.33 40.77 -10.92
N LEU A 14 1.10 40.26 -10.92
CA LEU A 14 0.32 40.16 -9.68
C LEU A 14 1.00 39.27 -8.63
N LYS A 15 1.63 38.16 -9.05
CA LYS A 15 2.33 37.25 -8.15
C LYS A 15 3.57 37.89 -7.50
N GLU A 16 4.35 38.63 -8.26
CA GLU A 16 5.57 39.32 -7.81
C GLU A 16 5.25 40.50 -6.89
N HIS A 17 4.17 41.23 -7.18
CA HIS A 17 3.68 42.30 -6.31
C HIS A 17 2.86 41.82 -5.10
N HIS A 18 2.83 40.50 -4.86
CA HIS A 18 2.04 39.89 -3.77
C HIS A 18 0.56 40.25 -3.80
N ILE A 19 -0.02 40.46 -4.99
CA ILE A 19 -1.44 40.71 -5.22
C ILE A 19 -2.14 39.40 -5.59
N CYS A 20 -3.38 39.24 -5.16
CA CYS A 20 -4.19 38.07 -5.48
C CYS A 20 -4.37 37.92 -7.00
N VAL A 21 -3.79 36.88 -7.59
CA VAL A 21 -3.86 36.57 -9.03
C VAL A 21 -5.27 36.24 -9.54
N ARG A 22 -6.23 36.06 -8.62
CA ARG A 22 -7.61 35.72 -8.95
C ARG A 22 -8.52 36.93 -9.03
N CYS A 23 -8.39 37.87 -8.09
CA CYS A 23 -9.26 39.04 -8.03
C CYS A 23 -8.56 40.35 -8.35
N GLY A 24 -7.23 40.43 -8.27
CA GLY A 24 -6.43 41.63 -8.52
C GLY A 24 -6.64 42.78 -7.53
N LYS A 25 -7.46 42.60 -6.49
CA LYS A 25 -7.94 43.70 -5.61
C LYS A 25 -7.26 43.77 -4.25
N ARG A 26 -6.68 42.68 -3.79
CA ARG A 26 -6.16 42.50 -2.43
C ARG A 26 -4.89 41.71 -2.47
N ASP A 27 -4.10 41.85 -1.42
CA ASP A 27 -2.88 41.10 -1.27
C ASP A 27 -3.14 39.59 -1.21
N ALA A 28 -2.22 38.84 -1.79
CA ALA A 28 -2.16 37.42 -1.66
C ALA A 28 -1.80 37.06 -0.22
N PHE A 29 -2.40 36.00 0.30
CA PHE A 29 -2.06 35.51 1.63
C PHE A 29 -0.61 34.97 1.65
N TYR A 30 0.06 35.02 2.79
CA TYR A 30 1.45 34.61 2.96
C TYR A 30 1.77 33.26 2.29
N ASN A 31 2.79 33.22 1.44
CA ASN A 31 3.19 32.06 0.62
C ASN A 31 2.07 31.46 -0.26
N LYS A 32 1.07 32.26 -0.62
CA LYS A 32 -0.01 31.92 -1.56
C LYS A 32 -0.04 32.96 -2.67
N THR A 33 -0.77 32.63 -3.73
CA THR A 33 -1.01 33.52 -4.88
C THR A 33 -2.40 34.16 -4.86
N LYS A 34 -3.23 33.81 -3.88
CA LYS A 34 -4.62 34.26 -3.75
C LYS A 34 -4.85 34.87 -2.38
N CYS A 35 -5.76 35.84 -2.28
CA CYS A 35 -6.20 36.38 -1.00
C CYS A 35 -7.01 35.35 -0.20
N PRO A 36 -7.15 35.51 1.14
CA PRO A 36 -7.87 34.57 2.01
C PRO A 36 -9.27 34.20 1.50
N GLU A 37 -10.09 35.19 1.13
CA GLU A 37 -11.44 34.92 0.60
C GLU A 37 -11.43 34.13 -0.72
N CYS A 38 -10.49 34.41 -1.62
CA CYS A 38 -10.39 33.70 -2.88
C CYS A 38 -9.91 32.25 -2.69
N ILE A 39 -9.12 31.99 -1.64
CA ILE A 39 -8.72 30.65 -1.21
C ILE A 39 -9.94 29.92 -0.65
N GLU A 40 -10.67 30.52 0.28
CA GLU A 40 -11.84 29.90 0.90
C GLU A 40 -12.92 29.57 -0.13
N LYS A 41 -13.23 30.52 -1.02
CA LYS A 41 -14.16 30.28 -2.15
C LYS A 41 -13.66 29.18 -3.08
N ALA A 42 -12.35 29.04 -3.29
CA ALA A 42 -11.81 27.94 -4.07
C ALA A 42 -11.97 26.61 -3.34
N GLN A 43 -11.58 26.54 -2.06
CA GLN A 43 -11.70 25.33 -1.25
C GLN A 43 -13.15 24.86 -1.12
N LYS A 44 -14.11 25.76 -0.94
CA LYS A 44 -15.54 25.42 -0.88
C LYS A 44 -15.97 24.73 -2.18
N ARG A 45 -15.69 25.35 -3.33
CA ARG A 45 -16.00 24.76 -4.64
C ARG A 45 -15.28 23.45 -4.89
N ASP A 46 -14.01 23.33 -4.48
CA ASP A 46 -13.24 22.09 -4.66
C ASP A 46 -13.82 20.96 -3.80
N ARG A 47 -14.29 21.26 -2.58
CA ARG A 47 -15.00 20.31 -1.70
C ARG A 47 -16.34 19.87 -2.29
N GLU A 48 -17.15 20.82 -2.76
CA GLU A 48 -18.44 20.56 -3.43
C GLU A 48 -18.23 19.69 -4.68
N HIS A 49 -17.32 20.10 -5.56
CA HIS A 49 -16.96 19.33 -6.75
C HIS A 49 -16.49 17.92 -6.40
N TYR A 50 -15.63 17.76 -5.38
CA TYR A 50 -15.18 16.45 -4.94
C TYR A 50 -16.31 15.60 -4.37
N ALA A 51 -17.24 16.19 -3.62
CA ALA A 51 -18.39 15.48 -3.07
C ALA A 51 -19.32 14.97 -4.19
N GLU A 52 -19.67 15.85 -5.13
CA GLU A 52 -20.53 15.53 -6.28
C GLU A 52 -19.90 14.49 -7.22
N ASN A 53 -18.58 14.57 -7.42
CA ASN A 53 -17.86 13.73 -8.39
C ASN A 53 -17.03 12.63 -7.72
N ARG A 54 -17.27 12.34 -6.44
CA ARG A 54 -16.43 11.49 -5.59
C ARG A 54 -16.13 10.15 -6.24
N GLU A 55 -17.17 9.49 -6.73
CA GLU A 55 -17.03 8.17 -7.33
C GLU A 55 -16.19 8.22 -8.61
N LYS A 56 -16.50 9.12 -9.54
CA LYS A 56 -15.75 9.28 -10.80
C LYS A 56 -14.27 9.60 -10.52
N ILE A 57 -13.99 10.47 -9.55
CA ILE A 57 -12.63 10.82 -9.13
C ILE A 57 -11.90 9.59 -8.58
N LEU A 58 -12.54 8.82 -7.70
CA LEU A 58 -11.96 7.60 -7.11
C LEU A 58 -11.73 6.52 -8.16
N GLN A 59 -12.67 6.31 -9.08
CA GLN A 59 -12.54 5.36 -10.20
C GLN A 59 -11.36 5.73 -11.10
N ARG A 60 -11.26 7.00 -11.52
CA ARG A 60 -10.12 7.51 -12.31
C ARG A 60 -8.79 7.33 -11.57
N LYS A 61 -8.74 7.69 -10.28
CA LYS A 61 -7.55 7.52 -9.44
C LYS A 61 -7.15 6.06 -9.29
N LYS A 62 -8.12 5.15 -9.12
CA LYS A 62 -7.87 3.70 -9.04
C LYS A 62 -7.28 3.17 -10.36
N LYS A 63 -7.85 3.56 -11.50
CA LYS A 63 -7.34 3.17 -12.84
C LYS A 63 -5.91 3.66 -13.05
N TYR A 64 -5.66 4.94 -12.77
CA TYR A 64 -4.33 5.55 -12.88
C TYR A 64 -3.31 4.88 -11.95
N ASN A 65 -3.65 4.64 -10.68
CA ASN A 65 -2.74 4.00 -9.73
C ASN A 65 -2.42 2.56 -10.14
N LYS A 66 -3.41 1.82 -10.68
CA LYS A 66 -3.21 0.46 -11.18
C LYS A 66 -2.26 0.46 -12.37
N SER A 67 -2.45 1.35 -13.35
CA SER A 67 -1.57 1.45 -14.52
C SER A 67 -0.16 1.91 -14.13
N LEU A 68 -0.04 2.90 -13.24
CA LEU A 68 1.24 3.39 -12.75
C LEU A 68 2.01 2.30 -12.00
N HIS A 69 1.33 1.51 -11.16
CA HIS A 69 1.93 0.38 -10.47
C HIS A 69 2.44 -0.68 -11.46
N ALA A 70 1.61 -1.07 -12.45
CA ALA A 70 2.00 -2.05 -13.47
C ALA A 70 3.20 -1.57 -14.29
N ARG A 71 3.16 -0.31 -14.74
CA ARG A 71 4.25 0.31 -15.50
C ARG A 71 5.57 0.32 -14.72
N ARG A 72 5.56 0.85 -13.49
CA ARG A 72 6.77 0.87 -12.64
C ARG A 72 7.31 -0.52 -12.37
N LYS A 73 6.43 -1.51 -12.14
CA LYS A 73 6.84 -2.91 -11.95
C LYS A 73 7.50 -3.49 -13.20
N ALA A 74 6.96 -3.21 -14.39
CA ALA A 74 7.54 -3.66 -15.65
C ALA A 74 8.90 -3.01 -15.94
N GLU A 75 9.05 -1.72 -15.62
CA GLU A 75 10.31 -0.97 -15.74
C GLU A 75 11.34 -1.33 -14.65
N GLY A 76 11.01 -2.22 -13.71
CA GLY A 76 11.90 -2.59 -12.59
C GLY A 76 12.12 -1.44 -11.60
N LEU A 77 11.22 -0.47 -11.54
CA LEU A 77 11.26 0.66 -10.62
C LEU A 77 10.48 0.36 -9.34
N CYS A 78 10.89 1.00 -8.25
CA CYS A 78 10.18 0.97 -6.98
C CYS A 78 8.73 1.46 -7.18
N VAL A 79 7.74 0.60 -6.92
CA VAL A 79 6.32 0.96 -7.16
C VAL A 79 5.84 2.10 -6.29
N ARG A 80 6.52 2.35 -5.16
CA ARG A 80 6.21 3.44 -4.23
C ARG A 80 6.74 4.79 -4.72
N CYS A 81 8.06 4.97 -4.78
CA CYS A 81 8.65 6.25 -5.13
C CYS A 81 8.78 6.45 -6.64
N GLY A 82 8.92 5.38 -7.43
CA GLY A 82 9.11 5.43 -8.88
C GLY A 82 10.45 6.01 -9.34
N GLN A 83 11.38 6.31 -8.43
CA GLN A 83 12.65 6.98 -8.73
C GLN A 83 13.84 6.02 -8.82
N LYS A 84 13.86 5.01 -7.94
CA LYS A 84 14.97 4.06 -7.79
C LYS A 84 14.55 2.68 -8.30
N LYS A 85 15.51 1.87 -8.72
CA LYS A 85 15.27 0.45 -9.05
C LYS A 85 14.68 -0.31 -7.87
N ALA A 86 13.81 -1.28 -8.16
CA ALA A 86 13.28 -2.22 -7.19
C ALA A 86 14.34 -3.29 -6.90
N ILE A 87 14.77 -3.37 -5.64
CA ILE A 87 15.84 -4.29 -5.19
C ILE A 87 15.26 -5.39 -4.30
N LYS A 88 14.26 -5.05 -3.47
CA LYS A 88 13.59 -6.00 -2.57
C LYS A 88 12.12 -6.08 -2.94
N GLY A 89 11.77 -7.13 -3.68
CA GLY A 89 10.44 -7.31 -4.25
C GLY A 89 10.11 -6.17 -5.21
N VAL A 90 9.04 -5.42 -4.92
CA VAL A 90 8.58 -4.29 -5.73
C VAL A 90 9.10 -2.92 -5.25
N TYR A 91 9.94 -2.88 -4.21
CA TYR A 91 10.41 -1.65 -3.59
C TYR A 91 11.93 -1.46 -3.73
N CYS A 92 12.38 -0.21 -3.71
CA CYS A 92 13.77 0.10 -3.40
C CYS A 92 14.05 -0.16 -1.91
N LEU A 93 15.32 -0.28 -1.54
CA LEU A 93 15.75 -0.60 -0.17
C LEU A 93 15.16 0.37 0.87
N GLU A 94 15.22 1.68 0.63
CA GLU A 94 14.67 2.68 1.56
C GLU A 94 13.16 2.56 1.75
N CYS A 95 12.42 2.39 0.66
CA CYS A 95 10.96 2.24 0.74
C CYS A 95 10.58 0.92 1.43
N TYR A 96 11.37 -0.14 1.21
CA TYR A 96 11.20 -1.42 1.88
C TYR A 96 11.40 -1.31 3.39
N VAL A 97 12.51 -0.71 3.85
CA VAL A 97 12.80 -0.51 5.28
C VAL A 97 11.71 0.33 5.95
N LYS A 98 11.26 1.42 5.29
CA LYS A 98 10.16 2.25 5.79
C LYS A 98 8.85 1.47 5.91
N GLU A 99 8.52 0.63 4.94
CA GLU A 99 7.32 -0.23 5.03
C GLU A 99 7.43 -1.27 6.13
N ARG A 100 8.60 -1.89 6.29
CA ARG A 100 8.83 -2.88 7.34
C ARG A 100 8.65 -2.27 8.72
N LYS A 101 9.21 -1.08 8.95
CA LYS A 101 9.01 -0.33 10.20
C LYS A 101 7.52 -0.06 10.47
N ARG A 102 6.78 0.45 9.48
CA ARG A 102 5.33 0.70 9.60
C ARG A 102 4.51 -0.56 9.82
N GLU A 103 4.93 -1.70 9.27
CA GLU A 103 4.27 -2.98 9.50
C GLU A 103 4.44 -3.45 10.95
N ILE A 104 5.65 -3.34 11.48
CA ILE A 104 5.96 -3.65 12.88
C ILE A 104 5.14 -2.74 13.80
N GLU A 105 5.18 -1.42 13.58
CA GLU A 105 4.41 -0.45 14.38
C GLU A 105 2.90 -0.75 14.37
N ARG A 106 2.33 -1.09 13.21
CA ARG A 106 0.91 -1.47 13.10
C ARG A 106 0.61 -2.77 13.85
N THR A 107 1.54 -3.72 13.82
CA THR A 107 1.38 -5.01 14.51
C THR A 107 1.43 -4.83 16.01
N GLU A 108 2.41 -4.07 16.52
CA GLU A 108 2.51 -3.76 17.95
C GLU A 108 1.34 -2.91 18.45
N LYS A 109 0.86 -1.95 17.65
CA LYS A 109 -0.35 -1.20 17.97
C LYS A 109 -1.55 -2.13 18.14
N ARG A 110 -1.81 -3.02 17.18
CA ARG A 110 -2.90 -4.00 17.27
C ARG A 110 -2.71 -4.97 18.44
N LYS A 111 -1.48 -5.36 18.74
CA LYS A 111 -1.18 -6.24 19.88
C LYS A 111 -1.59 -5.56 21.19
N ARG A 112 -1.24 -4.28 21.37
CA ARG A 112 -1.66 -3.49 22.54
C ARG A 112 -3.18 -3.34 22.60
N GLU A 113 -3.82 -2.97 21.49
CA GLU A 113 -5.29 -2.81 21.42
C GLU A 113 -6.05 -4.10 21.71
N ASN A 114 -5.52 -5.26 21.29
CA ASN A 114 -6.16 -6.55 21.52
C ASN A 114 -5.79 -7.19 22.87
N GLY A 115 -4.90 -6.58 23.66
CA GLY A 115 -4.38 -7.17 24.89
C GLY A 115 -3.44 -8.37 24.67
N GLY A 116 -2.87 -8.51 23.47
CA GLY A 116 -2.00 -9.63 23.11
C GLY A 116 -2.09 -9.97 21.62
N TYR A 117 -1.46 -11.10 21.24
CA TYR A 117 -1.59 -11.59 19.88
C TYR A 117 -2.97 -12.22 19.68
N ILE A 118 -3.79 -11.62 18.81
CA ILE A 118 -5.16 -12.09 18.54
C ILE A 118 -5.24 -13.59 18.18
N ARG A 119 -4.19 -14.13 17.53
CA ARG A 119 -4.12 -15.55 17.18
C ARG A 119 -3.91 -16.47 18.38
N GLU A 120 -3.23 -16.01 19.42
CA GLU A 120 -3.00 -16.75 20.66
C GLU A 120 -4.27 -16.72 21.50
N ILE A 121 -4.85 -15.53 21.69
CA ILE A 121 -6.13 -15.35 22.38
C ILE A 121 -7.24 -16.22 21.76
N ARG A 122 -7.33 -16.24 20.42
CA ARG A 122 -8.29 -17.11 19.72
C ARG A 122 -8.00 -18.60 19.93
N LYS A 123 -6.72 -19.00 19.94
CA LYS A 123 -6.34 -20.40 20.15
C LYS A 123 -6.78 -20.88 21.54
N GLU A 124 -6.55 -20.08 22.58
CA GLU A 124 -6.95 -20.39 23.95
C GLU A 124 -8.46 -20.53 24.10
N LYS A 125 -9.22 -19.69 23.38
CA LYS A 125 -10.69 -19.69 23.40
C LYS A 125 -11.34 -20.73 22.46
N GLY A 126 -10.56 -21.58 21.78
CA GLY A 126 -11.11 -22.53 20.80
C GLY A 126 -11.76 -21.85 19.59
N LEU A 127 -11.24 -20.68 19.19
CA LEU A 127 -11.73 -19.89 18.06
C LEU A 127 -10.77 -19.97 16.87
N CYS A 128 -11.36 -19.96 15.67
CA CYS A 128 -10.67 -20.02 14.40
C CYS A 128 -9.69 -18.85 14.27
N ALA A 129 -8.41 -19.15 14.02
CA ALA A 129 -7.38 -18.13 13.90
C ALA A 129 -7.65 -17.11 12.77
N GLN A 130 -8.43 -17.50 11.75
CA GLN A 130 -8.75 -16.67 10.59
C GLN A 130 -9.94 -15.73 10.86
N CYS A 131 -11.12 -16.28 11.20
CA CYS A 131 -12.36 -15.51 11.33
C CYS A 131 -12.86 -15.33 12.78
N GLY A 132 -12.44 -16.18 13.71
CA GLY A 132 -12.94 -16.17 15.09
C GLY A 132 -14.21 -16.99 15.35
N GLU A 133 -14.74 -17.73 14.37
CA GLU A 133 -15.80 -18.74 14.60
C GLU A 133 -15.26 -19.95 15.40
N PRO A 134 -16.09 -20.75 16.10
CA PRO A 134 -15.64 -21.95 16.81
C PRO A 134 -14.84 -22.92 15.95
N THR A 135 -13.78 -23.50 16.52
CA THR A 135 -12.94 -24.49 15.82
C THR A 135 -13.59 -25.86 15.76
N LEU A 136 -13.21 -26.64 14.75
CA LEU A 136 -13.44 -28.09 14.78
C LEU A 136 -12.64 -28.73 15.94
N PRO A 137 -13.14 -29.83 16.54
CA PRO A 137 -12.42 -30.57 17.57
C PRO A 137 -10.99 -30.93 17.14
N GLY A 138 -10.00 -30.60 17.97
CA GLY A 138 -8.59 -30.86 17.71
C GLY A 138 -7.97 -30.05 16.56
N LYS A 139 -8.68 -29.06 15.99
CA LYS A 139 -8.17 -28.19 14.91
C LYS A 139 -8.08 -26.73 15.36
N ARG A 140 -7.38 -25.91 14.58
CA ARG A 140 -7.22 -24.45 14.82
C ARG A 140 -8.12 -23.58 13.94
N LEU A 141 -8.96 -24.20 13.12
CA LEU A 141 -9.80 -23.54 12.12
C LEU A 141 -11.24 -24.03 12.25
N CYS A 142 -12.19 -23.18 11.88
CA CYS A 142 -13.58 -23.58 11.65
C CYS A 142 -13.69 -24.41 10.35
N GLN A 143 -14.82 -25.10 10.15
CA GLN A 143 -15.07 -25.94 8.97
C GLN A 143 -14.72 -25.25 7.65
N LYS A 144 -15.23 -24.02 7.45
CA LYS A 144 -15.01 -23.23 6.22
C LYS A 144 -13.52 -23.03 5.93
N HIS A 145 -12.76 -22.58 6.93
CA HIS A 145 -11.34 -22.31 6.77
C HIS A 145 -10.51 -23.59 6.71
N TYR A 146 -10.95 -24.67 7.34
CA TYR A 146 -10.33 -25.98 7.23
C TYR A 146 -10.42 -26.53 5.79
N GLU A 147 -11.59 -26.46 5.17
CA GLU A 147 -11.79 -26.89 3.78
C GLU A 147 -10.94 -26.07 2.80
N ILE A 148 -10.88 -24.75 2.98
CA ILE A 148 -10.01 -23.87 2.17
C ILE A 148 -8.55 -24.29 2.35
N ALA A 149 -8.11 -24.53 3.59
CA ALA A 149 -6.74 -24.95 3.87
C ALA A 149 -6.43 -26.33 3.24
N ALA A 150 -7.38 -27.27 3.28
CA ALA A 150 -7.25 -28.58 2.68
C ALA A 150 -7.12 -28.49 1.15
N LYS A 151 -7.99 -27.72 0.48
CA LYS A 151 -7.90 -27.45 -0.97
C LYS A 151 -6.57 -26.80 -1.36
N ASN A 152 -6.13 -25.82 -0.58
CA ASN A 152 -4.84 -25.18 -0.80
C ASN A 152 -3.66 -26.15 -0.63
N ALA A 153 -3.72 -27.04 0.36
CA ALA A 153 -2.71 -28.07 0.57
C ALA A 153 -2.68 -29.08 -0.57
N GLU A 154 -3.85 -29.50 -1.07
CA GLU A 154 -3.96 -30.37 -2.25
C GLU A 154 -3.36 -29.70 -3.50
N HIS A 155 -3.72 -28.45 -3.76
CA HIS A 155 -3.16 -27.69 -4.86
C HIS A 155 -1.63 -27.56 -4.74
N ALA A 156 -1.12 -27.24 -3.55
CA ALA A 156 0.33 -27.16 -3.30
C ALA A 156 1.03 -28.51 -3.55
N ARG A 157 0.40 -29.65 -3.21
CA ARG A 157 0.97 -30.98 -3.45
C ARG A 157 1.20 -31.25 -4.94
N LYS A 158 0.35 -30.74 -5.84
CA LYS A 158 0.51 -30.92 -7.31
C LYS A 158 1.86 -30.38 -7.80
N TYR A 159 2.31 -29.26 -7.22
CA TYR A 159 3.58 -28.61 -7.58
C TYR A 159 4.75 -29.02 -6.69
N SER A 160 4.49 -29.81 -5.63
CA SER A 160 5.52 -30.22 -4.67
C SER A 160 6.62 -31.09 -5.26
N LYS A 161 6.36 -31.79 -6.38
CA LYS A 161 7.33 -32.63 -7.07
C LYS A 161 8.58 -31.85 -7.51
N TRP A 162 8.38 -30.71 -8.17
CA TRP A 162 9.47 -29.85 -8.65
C TRP A 162 10.19 -29.17 -7.49
N TRP A 163 9.42 -28.67 -6.51
CA TRP A 163 10.00 -28.07 -5.31
C TRP A 163 10.89 -29.04 -4.52
N ARG A 164 10.48 -30.31 -4.38
CA ARG A 164 11.31 -31.36 -3.73
C ARG A 164 12.55 -31.73 -4.56
N LYS A 165 12.43 -31.74 -5.90
CA LYS A 165 13.56 -31.98 -6.81
C LYS A 165 14.60 -30.87 -6.70
N ASP A 166 14.17 -29.62 -6.64
CA ASP A 166 15.08 -28.47 -6.58
C ASP A 166 15.67 -28.27 -5.17
N ASN A 167 14.98 -28.79 -4.14
CA ASN A 167 15.41 -28.72 -2.74
C ASN A 167 15.83 -30.08 -2.19
N GLN A 168 16.45 -30.94 -3.02
CA GLN A 168 16.88 -32.28 -2.63
C GLN A 168 17.70 -32.30 -1.33
N LEU A 169 18.60 -31.33 -1.14
CA LEU A 169 19.43 -31.19 0.07
C LEU A 169 18.63 -31.09 1.38
N LEU A 170 17.42 -30.50 1.37
CA LEU A 170 16.55 -30.41 2.55
C LEU A 170 15.82 -31.73 2.88
N PHE A 171 15.76 -32.65 1.91
CA PHE A 171 15.04 -33.93 2.01
C PHE A 171 15.96 -35.15 1.94
N ILE A 172 17.27 -34.95 1.83
CA ILE A 172 18.25 -36.02 1.93
C ILE A 172 18.15 -36.60 3.35
N LYS A 173 17.95 -37.92 3.44
CA LYS A 173 18.06 -38.66 4.70
C LYS A 173 19.44 -38.40 5.30
N LYS A 174 19.54 -38.22 6.63
CA LYS A 174 20.78 -37.86 7.34
C LYS A 174 21.97 -38.76 6.93
N GLU A 175 21.70 -40.04 6.72
CA GLU A 175 22.63 -41.09 6.25
C GLU A 175 23.26 -40.83 4.86
N LYS A 176 22.56 -40.09 3.98
CA LYS A 176 22.98 -39.77 2.61
C LYS A 176 23.40 -38.30 2.47
N ALA A 177 23.38 -37.52 3.55
CA ALA A 177 23.79 -36.13 3.54
C ALA A 177 25.32 -36.04 3.38
N PRO A 178 25.86 -35.05 2.65
CA PRO A 178 27.30 -34.80 2.63
C PRO A 178 27.87 -34.71 4.04
N GLN A 179 29.06 -35.25 4.29
CA GLN A 179 29.70 -35.29 5.61
C GLN A 179 29.71 -33.91 6.30
N ALA A 180 29.84 -32.82 5.53
CA ALA A 180 29.80 -31.44 6.01
C ALA A 180 28.48 -30.99 6.67
N LEU A 181 27.38 -31.72 6.43
CA LEU A 181 26.02 -31.45 6.96
C LEU A 181 25.60 -32.46 8.04
N GLN A 182 26.40 -33.50 8.30
CA GLN A 182 26.17 -34.49 9.34
C GLN A 182 26.73 -33.97 10.68
N ARG A 183 26.03 -33.04 11.32
CA ARG A 183 26.24 -32.69 12.74
C ARG A 183 25.28 -33.47 13.63
#